data_AF-A0A453BQX0-F1
#
_entry.id   AF-A0A453BQX0-F1
#
_cell.length_a   1.000
_cell.length_b   1.000
_cell.length_c   1.000
_cell.angle_alpha   90.00
_cell.angle_beta   90.00
_cell.angle_gamma   90.00
#
_symmetry.space_group_name_H-M   'P 1'
#
loop_
_entity.id
_entity.type
_entity.pdbx_description
1 polymer ?
#
loop_
_entity_poly.entity_id
_entity_poly.type
_entity_poly.pdbx_seq_one_letter_code
_entity_poly.pdbx_strand_id
1 'polypeptide(L)' 'MWFVHKQVILTKDNLLKRRWVGDSRCCFCAQDETIQHLFIECPLAKLLWRTIHIAFNINPPVDIASLFGTWLAGV' A
#
# COMPACT_ATOMS: atom_id res chain seq x y z
N MET A 1 11.05 -1.25 -3.83
CA MET A 1 9.60 -1.38 -4.06
C MET A 1 9.16 -2.63 -4.85
N TRP A 2 10.09 -3.51 -5.26
CA TRP A 2 9.78 -4.72 -6.04
C TRP A 2 8.76 -5.68 -5.41
N PHE A 3 8.83 -5.92 -4.10
CA PHE A 3 7.91 -6.85 -3.42
C PHE A 3 6.46 -6.36 -3.39
N VAL A 4 6.24 -5.04 -3.34
CA VAL A 4 4.91 -4.43 -3.45
C VAL A 4 4.38 -4.61 -4.86
N HIS A 5 5.21 -4.34 -5.88
CA HIS A 5 4.83 -4.58 -7.27
C HIS A 5 4.48 -6.05 -7.55
N LYS A 6 5.28 -7.00 -7.03
CA LYS A 6 5.01 -8.44 -7.14
C LYS A 6 3.88 -8.94 -6.23
N GLN A 7 3.28 -8.07 -5.43
CA GLN A 7 2.21 -8.41 -4.48
C GLN A 7 2.61 -9.48 -3.44
N VAL A 8 3.90 -9.57 -3.10
CA VAL A 8 4.46 -10.58 -2.17
C VAL A 8 5.03 -9.99 -0.88
N ILE A 9 4.86 -8.69 -0.66
CA ILE A 9 5.25 -8.05 0.60
C ILE A 9 4.47 -8.70 1.78
N LEU A 10 5.06 -8.67 2.97
CA LEU A 10 4.54 -9.32 4.18
C LEU A 10 3.38 -8.53 4.82
N THR A 11 2.36 -8.18 4.04
CA THR A 11 1.07 -7.73 4.57
C THR A 11 0.36 -8.88 5.26
N LYS A 12 -0.51 -8.58 6.23
CA LYS A 12 -1.19 -9.62 7.02
C LYS A 12 -2.02 -10.57 6.14
N ASP A 13 -2.65 -10.09 5.07
CA ASP A 13 -3.33 -10.96 4.11
C ASP A 13 -2.38 -11.99 3.46
N ASN A 14 -1.16 -11.56 3.13
CA ASN A 14 -0.13 -12.43 2.55
C ASN A 14 0.49 -13.39 3.57
N LEU A 15 0.61 -12.98 4.82
CA LEU A 15 1.04 -13.85 5.91
C LEU A 15 0.01 -14.97 6.15
N LEU A 16 -1.28 -14.63 6.16
CA LEU A 16 -2.37 -15.60 6.31
C LEU A 16 -2.37 -16.63 5.17
N LYS A 17 -2.15 -16.19 3.92
CA LYS A 17 -1.97 -17.10 2.76
C LYS A 17 -0.80 -18.08 2.94
N ARG A 18 0.21 -17.71 3.74
CA ARG A 18 1.38 -18.55 4.08
C ARG A 18 1.20 -19.37 5.35
N ARG A 19 -0.03 -19.52 5.85
CA ARG A 19 -0.37 -20.26 7.09
C ARG A 19 0.24 -19.66 8.36
N TRP A 20 0.56 -18.37 8.35
CA TRP A 20 0.88 -17.66 9.59
C TRP A 20 -0.39 -17.51 10.44
N VAL A 21 -0.25 -17.60 11.76
CA VAL A 21 -1.36 -17.48 12.70
C VAL A 21 -1.36 -16.09 13.31
N GLY A 22 -2.41 -15.32 13.04
CA GLY A 22 -2.64 -14.01 13.66
C GLY A 22 -3.81 -13.27 13.03
N ASP A 23 -3.96 -11.99 13.39
CA ASP A 23 -5.05 -11.11 12.95
C ASP A 23 -4.81 -10.60 11.51
N SER A 24 -5.87 -10.50 10.71
CA SER A 24 -5.85 -9.90 9.37
C SER A 24 -5.92 -8.37 9.40
N ARG A 25 -6.35 -7.77 10.51
CA ARG A 25 -6.63 -6.34 10.59
C ARG A 25 -5.37 -5.48 10.60
N CYS A 26 -5.42 -4.35 9.91
CA CYS A 26 -4.39 -3.33 9.82
C CYS A 26 -4.07 -2.74 11.20
N CYS A 27 -2.79 -2.42 11.44
CA CYS A 27 -2.36 -1.84 12.71
C CYS A 27 -2.83 -0.39 12.89
N PHE A 28 -3.11 0.31 11.78
CA PHE A 28 -3.47 1.73 11.79
C PHE A 28 -4.98 1.99 11.71
N CYS A 29 -5.75 0.97 11.34
CA CYS A 29 -7.21 0.98 11.41
C CYS A 29 -7.76 -0.44 11.46
N ALA A 30 -8.95 -0.63 12.02
CA ALA A 30 -9.53 -1.95 12.24
C ALA A 30 -10.07 -2.67 10.98
N GLN A 31 -9.62 -2.30 9.78
CA GLN A 31 -9.97 -2.97 8.51
C GLN A 31 -8.91 -4.00 8.12
N ASP A 32 -9.22 -4.95 7.24
CA ASP A 32 -8.25 -5.95 6.78
C ASP A 32 -7.06 -5.32 6.06
N GLU A 33 -5.85 -5.76 6.43
CA GLU A 33 -4.60 -5.28 5.87
C GLU A 33 -4.28 -6.00 4.57
N THR A 34 -4.54 -5.32 3.46
CA THR A 34 -4.05 -5.66 2.13
C THR A 34 -2.96 -4.68 1.70
N ILE A 35 -2.24 -5.01 0.62
CA ILE A 35 -1.24 -4.09 0.04
C ILE A 35 -1.89 -2.77 -0.38
N GLN A 36 -3.02 -2.82 -1.10
CA GLN A 36 -3.75 -1.62 -1.50
C GLN A 36 -4.24 -0.82 -0.30
N HIS A 37 -4.77 -1.51 0.71
CA HIS A 37 -5.22 -0.86 1.93
C HIS A 37 -4.07 -0.14 2.64
N LEU A 38 -2.97 -0.84 2.92
CA LEU A 38 -1.84 -0.33 3.68
C LEU A 38 -1.18 0.90 3.03
N PHE A 39 -1.06 0.91 1.69
CA PHE A 39 -0.34 1.96 0.97
C PHE A 39 -1.24 3.08 0.40
N ILE A 40 -2.54 2.85 0.24
CA ILE A 40 -3.45 3.80 -0.44
C ILE A 40 -4.67 4.14 0.41
N GLU A 41 -5.43 3.13 0.85
CA GLU A 41 -6.79 3.36 1.37
C GLU A 41 -6.84 3.67 2.86
N CYS A 42 -5.83 3.19 3.61
CA CYS A 42 -5.70 3.36 5.04
C CYS A 42 -5.75 4.86 5.40
N PRO A 43 -6.47 5.26 6.46
CA PRO A 43 -6.53 6.67 6.88
C PRO A 43 -5.15 7.32 7.05
N LEU A 44 -4.18 6.56 7.59
CA LEU A 44 -2.80 7.03 7.72
C LEU A 44 -2.15 7.24 6.35
N ALA A 45 -2.31 6.31 5.42
CA ALA A 45 -1.79 6.44 4.06
C ALA A 45 -2.38 7.64 3.33
N LYS A 46 -3.70 7.85 3.44
CA LYS A 46 -4.38 9.02 2.86
C LYS A 46 -3.84 10.34 3.43
N LEU A 47 -3.55 10.38 4.73
CA LEU A 47 -2.95 11.55 5.36
C LEU A 47 -1.55 11.82 4.79
N LEU A 48 -0.70 10.79 4.70
CA LEU A 48 0.64 10.90 4.13
C LEU A 48 0.60 11.40 2.68
N TRP A 49 -0.30 10.83 1.86
CA TRP A 49 -0.46 11.25 0.47
C TRP A 49 -0.95 12.70 0.34
N ARG A 50 -1.83 13.15 1.23
CA ARG A 50 -2.22 14.58 1.29
C ARG A 50 -1.03 15.47 1.63
N THR A 51 -0.19 15.08 2.58
CA THR A 51 1.03 15.83 2.93
C THR A 51 1.99 15.89 1.74
N ILE A 52 2.22 14.77 1.05
CA ILE A 52 3.07 14.71 -0.15
C ILE A 52 2.49 15.59 -1.26
N HIS A 53 1.17 15.57 -1.46
CA HIS A 53 0.51 16.41 -2.45
C HIS A 53 0.72 17.90 -2.15
N ILE A 54 0.53 18.32 -0.89
CA ILE A 54 0.73 19.72 -0.49
C ILE A 54 2.20 20.14 -0.64
N ALA A 55 3.14 19.28 -0.24
CA ALA A 55 4.56 19.63 -0.23
C ALA A 55 5.22 19.59 -1.62
N PHE A 56 4.79 18.66 -2.49
CA PHE A 56 5.47 18.36 -3.75
C PHE A 56 4.57 18.48 -4.98
N ASN A 57 3.28 18.82 -4.82
CA ASN A 57 2.28 18.84 -5.89
C ASN A 57 2.15 17.50 -6.65
N ILE A 58 2.44 16.39 -5.97
CA ILE A 58 2.30 15.04 -6.52
C ILE A 58 0.89 14.55 -6.25
N ASN A 59 0.18 14.08 -7.28
CA ASN A 59 -1.17 13.56 -7.09
C ASN A 59 -1.15 12.24 -6.30
N PRO A 60 -2.08 12.05 -5.34
CA PRO A 60 -2.20 10.81 -4.62
C PRO A 60 -2.51 9.65 -5.59
N PRO A 61 -1.85 8.49 -5.46
CA PRO A 61 -2.15 7.32 -6.27
C PRO A 61 -3.51 6.73 -5.91
N VAL A 62 -4.18 6.16 -6.92
CA VAL A 62 -5.51 5.54 -6.77
C VAL A 62 -5.43 4.03 -6.56
N ASP A 63 -4.34 3.41 -6.97
CA ASP A 63 -4.06 1.99 -6.84
C ASP A 63 -2.54 1.73 -6.76
N ILE A 64 -2.16 0.47 -6.57
CA ILE A 64 -0.74 0.09 -6.50
C ILE A 64 -0.03 0.25 -7.86
N ALA A 65 -0.75 0.14 -8.97
CA ALA A 65 -0.16 0.27 -10.31
C ALA A 65 0.29 1.71 -10.59
N SER A 66 -0.58 2.68 -10.32
CA SER A 66 -0.32 4.12 -10.44
C SER A 66 0.80 4.60 -9.53
N LEU A 67 1.02 3.93 -8.39
CA LEU A 67 2.15 4.15 -7.48
C LEU A 67 3.52 3.96 -8.15
N PHE A 68 3.61 3.08 -9.16
CA PHE A 68 4.84 2.82 -9.91
C PHE A 68 4.94 3.58 -11.24
N GLY A 69 3.84 4.17 -11.71
CA GLY A 69 3.82 5.06 -12.88
C GLY A 69 4.61 4.52 -14.08
N THR A 70 5.44 5.38 -14.67
CA THR A 70 6.34 5.04 -15.79
C THR A 70 7.63 4.33 -15.36
N TRP A 71 7.87 4.15 -14.05
CA TRP A 71 9.10 3.52 -13.56
C TRP A 71 9.23 2.07 -14.01
N LEU A 72 8.09 1.38 -14.19
CA LEU A 72 8.02 0.03 -14.78
C LEU A 72 8.03 0.03 -16.31
N ALA A 73 7.74 1.17 -16.95
CA ALA A 73 7.76 1.31 -18.41
C ALA A 73 9.19 1.47 -18.97
N GLY A 74 10.21 1.48 -18.11
CA GLY A 74 11.62 1.56 -18.50
C GLY A 74 11.98 2.97 -18.98
N VAL A 75 12.45 3.80 -18.06
CA VAL A 75 13.38 4.89 -18.39
C VAL A 75 14.79 4.33 -18.34
#